data_AF-A0A2T2R1N2-F1
#
_entry.id   AF-A0A2T2R1N2-F1
#
_cell.length_a   1.000
_cell.length_b   1.000
_cell.length_c   1.000
_cell.angle_alpha   90.00
_cell.angle_beta   90.00
_cell.angle_gamma   90.00
#
_symmetry.space_group_name_H-M   'P 1'
#
loop_
_entity.id
_entity.type
_entity.pdbx_description
1 polymer ?
#
loop_
_entity_poly.entity_id
_entity_poly.type
_entity_poly.pdbx_seq_one_letter_code
_entity_poly.pdbx_strand_id
1 'polypeptide(L)'
;MSISSAFSRHSRRYQRLQSVSWGPVAAISLTLVVVLIMDILAAVIQFGFFGIGGSQGSLMPSPAALEENITALFIFYGSSRLVGLLIIYGFVVYRGNGLRQLGFRAFRMLRALGVMVGAILGFMAATVVAITLLQYLAPGVDTNAQQSIPFLQAHGSLEEVLAFLALVVVAPLAEETVFRGFLLPGLGKLTGMWPAVVLISIGFGLLHPPIASMVVIGVFSLFLCLAYMETDSLWPPITLHAAKNLIAFLALV
;
A
#
# COMPACT_ATOMS: atom_id res chain seq x y z
N MET A 1 21.80 -14.31 25.37
CA MET A 1 20.66 -14.80 24.55
C MET A 1 21.23 -15.81 23.57
N SER A 2 20.89 -17.11 23.64
CA SER A 2 21.54 -18.12 22.79
C SER A 2 21.00 -18.08 21.35
N ILE A 3 21.82 -18.45 20.37
CA ILE A 3 21.47 -18.46 18.94
C ILE A 3 20.24 -19.37 18.67
N SER A 4 20.10 -20.49 19.38
CA SER A 4 18.92 -21.37 19.27
C SER A 4 17.61 -20.72 19.76
N SER A 5 17.70 -19.83 20.76
CA SER A 5 16.55 -19.08 21.28
C SER A 5 16.07 -17.96 20.34
N ALA A 6 16.94 -17.47 19.44
CA ALA A 6 16.57 -16.48 18.42
C ALA A 6 15.90 -17.14 17.21
N PHE A 7 16.41 -18.30 16.77
CA PHE A 7 15.86 -19.06 15.64
C PHE A 7 14.45 -19.61 15.93
N SER A 8 14.22 -20.14 17.14
CA SER A 8 12.92 -20.66 17.57
C SER A 8 11.84 -19.59 17.80
N ARG A 9 12.21 -18.31 17.90
CA ARG A 9 11.27 -17.18 17.96
C ARG A 9 10.84 -16.72 16.57
N HIS A 10 11.74 -16.75 15.59
CA HIS A 10 11.43 -16.39 14.21
C HIS A 10 10.45 -17.40 13.59
N SER A 11 10.70 -18.71 13.79
CA SER A 11 9.81 -19.76 13.29
C SER A 11 8.39 -19.66 13.83
N ARG A 12 8.22 -19.44 15.15
CA ARG A 12 6.90 -19.30 15.78
C ARG A 12 6.11 -18.08 15.28
N ARG A 13 6.82 -17.02 14.89
CA ARG A 13 6.19 -15.81 14.38
C ARG A 13 5.67 -15.99 12.96
N TYR A 14 6.47 -16.60 12.09
CA TYR A 14 6.04 -16.93 10.73
C TYR A 14 4.88 -17.93 10.72
N GLN A 15 4.91 -18.92 11.62
CA GLN A 15 3.79 -19.84 11.82
C GLN A 15 2.50 -19.11 12.24
N ARG A 16 2.59 -18.10 13.12
CA ARG A 16 1.43 -17.29 13.52
C ARG A 16 0.92 -16.38 12.40
N LEU A 17 1.79 -15.84 11.56
CA LEU A 17 1.35 -15.06 10.40
C LEU A 17 0.60 -15.97 9.42
N GLN A 18 1.07 -17.20 9.23
CA GLN A 18 0.40 -18.18 8.39
C GLN A 18 -0.80 -18.86 9.06
N SER A 19 -1.19 -18.52 10.30
CA SER A 19 -2.32 -19.16 10.99
C SER A 19 -3.67 -18.52 10.68
N VAL A 20 -3.76 -17.68 9.64
CA VAL A 20 -5.02 -17.09 9.19
C VAL A 20 -6.01 -18.16 8.72
N SER A 21 -7.30 -17.86 8.73
CA SER A 21 -8.34 -18.85 8.37
C SER A 21 -8.56 -19.01 6.87
N TRP A 22 -8.00 -18.12 6.03
CA TRP A 22 -8.12 -18.18 4.57
C TRP A 22 -6.88 -18.82 3.92
N GLY A 23 -7.08 -19.36 2.73
CA GLY A 23 -6.02 -19.96 1.91
C GLY A 23 -5.47 -19.01 0.85
N PRO A 24 -4.46 -19.45 0.08
CA PRO A 24 -3.81 -18.63 -0.95
C PRO A 24 -4.74 -18.15 -2.05
N VAL A 25 -5.67 -19.00 -2.52
CA VAL A 25 -6.60 -18.65 -3.61
C VAL A 25 -7.46 -17.47 -3.23
N ALA A 26 -8.10 -17.51 -2.05
CA ALA A 26 -8.92 -16.40 -1.56
C ALA A 26 -8.10 -15.13 -1.30
N ALA A 27 -6.86 -15.29 -0.82
CA ALA A 27 -5.95 -14.17 -0.62
C ALA A 27 -5.66 -13.44 -1.94
N ILE A 28 -5.24 -14.19 -2.96
CA ILE A 28 -4.86 -13.64 -4.26
C ILE A 28 -6.09 -13.08 -4.98
N SER A 29 -7.18 -13.85 -5.11
CA SER A 29 -8.33 -13.43 -5.90
C SER A 29 -9.03 -12.22 -5.30
N LEU A 30 -9.22 -12.16 -3.98
CA LEU A 30 -9.90 -11.04 -3.34
C LEU A 30 -9.01 -9.80 -3.31
N THR A 31 -7.70 -9.94 -3.13
CA THR A 31 -6.78 -8.80 -3.27
C THR A 31 -6.79 -8.26 -4.69
N LEU A 32 -6.77 -9.11 -5.73
CA LEU A 32 -6.90 -8.64 -7.11
C LEU A 32 -8.20 -7.87 -7.32
N VAL A 33 -9.35 -8.43 -6.92
CA VAL A 33 -10.64 -7.73 -7.02
C VAL A 33 -10.62 -6.39 -6.30
N VAL A 34 -10.08 -6.34 -5.08
CA VAL A 34 -10.01 -5.12 -4.28
C VAL A 34 -9.07 -4.08 -4.90
N VAL A 35 -7.90 -4.47 -5.40
CA VAL A 35 -6.97 -3.58 -6.11
C VAL A 35 -7.61 -3.05 -7.40
N LEU A 36 -8.31 -3.89 -8.16
CA LEU A 36 -9.07 -3.45 -9.33
C LEU A 36 -10.15 -2.42 -8.95
N ILE A 37 -10.83 -2.60 -7.82
CA ILE A 37 -11.81 -1.60 -7.33
C ILE A 37 -11.12 -0.31 -6.87
N MET A 38 -9.98 -0.41 -6.19
CA MET A 38 -9.21 0.75 -5.72
C MET A 38 -8.65 1.56 -6.90
N ASP A 39 -8.09 0.90 -7.92
CA ASP A 39 -7.27 1.57 -8.92
C ASP A 39 -7.88 1.57 -10.34
N ILE A 40 -8.63 0.52 -10.73
CA ILE A 40 -9.29 0.46 -12.04
C ILE A 40 -10.65 1.13 -12.03
N LEU A 41 -11.43 1.10 -10.94
CA LEU A 41 -12.66 1.90 -10.91
C LEU A 41 -12.36 3.40 -11.01
N ALA A 42 -11.18 3.82 -10.52
CA ALA A 42 -10.64 5.17 -10.69
C ALA A 42 -10.40 5.50 -12.15
N ALA A 43 -9.63 4.64 -12.83
CA ALA A 43 -9.34 4.78 -14.24
C ALA A 43 -10.62 4.67 -15.10
N VAL A 44 -11.51 3.72 -14.84
CA VAL A 44 -12.77 3.51 -15.60
C VAL A 44 -13.75 4.66 -15.39
N ILE A 45 -13.78 5.33 -14.25
CA ILE A 45 -14.56 6.56 -14.11
C ILE A 45 -13.87 7.72 -14.82
N GLN A 46 -12.54 7.82 -14.73
CA GLN A 46 -11.74 8.82 -15.44
C GLN A 46 -11.71 8.62 -16.98
N PHE A 47 -11.99 7.43 -17.51
CA PHE A 47 -12.00 7.14 -18.95
C PHE A 47 -13.41 6.81 -19.50
N GLY A 48 -14.27 6.18 -18.70
CA GLY A 48 -15.63 5.79 -19.05
C GLY A 48 -16.63 6.94 -19.04
N PHE A 49 -16.39 8.00 -18.25
CA PHE A 49 -17.11 9.28 -18.40
C PHE A 49 -16.89 9.91 -19.80
N PHE A 50 -15.80 9.59 -20.49
CA PHE A 50 -15.47 10.13 -21.82
C PHE A 50 -15.99 9.29 -22.99
N GLY A 51 -16.32 8.01 -22.76
CA GLY A 51 -16.62 7.07 -23.83
C GLY A 51 -18.07 7.02 -24.31
N ILE A 52 -19.03 7.61 -23.58
CA ILE A 52 -20.48 7.51 -23.90
C ILE A 52 -21.08 8.86 -24.33
N GLY A 53 -20.34 9.97 -24.17
CA GLY A 53 -20.80 11.34 -24.45
C GLY A 53 -20.28 11.95 -25.76
N GLY A 54 -20.02 11.14 -26.78
CA GLY A 54 -19.61 11.59 -28.12
C GLY A 54 -20.73 12.30 -28.89
N SER A 55 -21.38 13.29 -28.29
CA SER A 55 -22.24 14.24 -29.00
C SER A 55 -22.20 15.57 -28.27
N GLN A 56 -21.73 16.58 -29.00
CA GLN A 56 -21.60 17.99 -28.64
C GLN A 56 -22.63 18.47 -27.61
N GLY A 57 -22.16 18.78 -26.40
CA GLY A 57 -22.97 19.19 -25.25
C GLY A 57 -22.32 18.77 -23.94
N SER A 58 -21.16 19.35 -23.63
CA SER A 58 -20.29 18.98 -22.51
C SER A 58 -20.97 19.20 -21.15
N LEU A 59 -21.68 18.19 -20.65
CA LEU A 59 -22.19 18.13 -19.27
C LEU A 59 -21.26 17.36 -18.32
N MET A 60 -20.08 16.93 -18.78
CA MET A 60 -19.13 16.20 -17.94
C MET A 60 -17.73 16.82 -17.98
N PRO A 61 -17.09 17.00 -16.81
CA PRO A 61 -15.75 17.57 -16.70
C PRO A 61 -14.73 16.69 -17.44
N SER A 62 -13.72 17.30 -18.07
CA SER A 62 -12.53 16.63 -18.61
C SER A 62 -11.76 15.86 -17.53
N PRO A 63 -10.83 14.92 -17.85
CA PRO A 63 -10.03 14.24 -16.83
C PRO A 63 -9.27 15.25 -15.97
N ALA A 64 -8.83 16.36 -16.60
CA ALA A 64 -8.26 17.51 -15.94
C ALA A 64 -9.25 18.19 -14.97
N ALA A 65 -10.52 18.34 -15.35
CA ALA A 65 -11.53 18.96 -14.48
C ALA A 65 -11.98 18.06 -13.30
N LEU A 66 -11.72 16.75 -13.32
CA LEU A 66 -11.83 15.88 -12.14
C LEU A 66 -10.63 16.06 -11.19
N GLU A 67 -9.42 16.21 -11.74
CA GLU A 67 -8.21 16.50 -10.97
C GLU A 67 -8.24 17.91 -10.34
N GLU A 68 -8.96 18.84 -10.96
CA GLU A 68 -9.24 20.18 -10.41
C GLU A 68 -10.32 20.18 -9.31
N ASN A 69 -11.16 19.14 -9.21
CA ASN A 69 -12.19 19.04 -8.16
C ASN A 69 -11.75 18.12 -7.03
N ILE A 70 -11.03 18.69 -6.06
CA ILE A 70 -10.45 17.97 -4.92
C ILE A 70 -11.50 17.23 -4.08
N THR A 71 -12.69 17.80 -3.93
CA THR A 71 -13.77 17.14 -3.18
C THR A 71 -14.25 15.88 -3.90
N ALA A 72 -14.45 15.95 -5.22
CA ALA A 72 -14.82 14.78 -6.02
C ALA A 72 -13.71 13.73 -6.02
N LEU A 73 -12.45 14.17 -6.17
CA LEU A 73 -11.28 13.30 -6.10
C LEU A 73 -11.19 12.60 -4.74
N PHE A 74 -11.45 13.30 -3.64
CA PHE A 74 -11.45 12.76 -2.28
C PHE A 74 -12.56 11.72 -2.11
N ILE A 75 -13.80 12.04 -2.51
CA ILE A 75 -14.92 11.11 -2.42
C ILE A 75 -14.60 9.84 -3.21
N PHE A 76 -14.05 10.00 -4.41
CA PHE A 76 -13.73 8.89 -5.28
C PHE A 76 -12.60 8.00 -4.71
N TYR A 77 -11.46 8.59 -4.37
CA TYR A 77 -10.34 7.86 -3.76
C TYR A 77 -10.76 7.25 -2.42
N GLY A 78 -11.35 8.03 -1.53
CA GLY A 78 -11.78 7.58 -0.21
C GLY A 78 -12.79 6.44 -0.27
N SER A 79 -13.82 6.55 -1.12
CA SER A 79 -14.87 5.53 -1.23
C SER A 79 -14.35 4.22 -1.82
N SER A 80 -13.51 4.25 -2.85
CA SER A 80 -12.92 3.03 -3.44
C SER A 80 -12.06 2.26 -2.42
N ARG A 81 -11.26 2.97 -1.61
CA ARG A 81 -10.47 2.37 -0.52
C ARG A 81 -11.39 1.81 0.58
N LEU A 82 -12.43 2.54 0.95
CA LEU A 82 -13.41 2.09 1.94
C LEU A 82 -14.14 0.83 1.48
N VAL A 83 -14.62 0.78 0.24
CA VAL A 83 -15.28 -0.41 -0.33
C VAL A 83 -14.34 -1.61 -0.30
N GLY A 84 -13.08 -1.43 -0.71
CA GLY A 84 -12.08 -2.49 -0.62
C GLY A 84 -11.86 -3.00 0.81
N LEU A 85 -11.72 -2.09 1.78
CA LEU A 85 -11.62 -2.44 3.20
C LEU A 85 -12.85 -3.19 3.72
N LEU A 86 -14.06 -2.76 3.34
CA LEU A 86 -15.31 -3.40 3.73
C LEU A 86 -15.44 -4.80 3.14
N ILE A 87 -14.98 -5.03 1.90
CA ILE A 87 -14.93 -6.35 1.27
C ILE A 87 -14.01 -7.29 2.05
N ILE A 88 -12.78 -6.85 2.35
CA ILE A 88 -11.82 -7.65 3.15
C ILE A 88 -12.37 -7.91 4.55
N TYR A 89 -12.87 -6.88 5.22
CA TYR A 89 -13.41 -6.99 6.57
C TYR A 89 -14.62 -7.93 6.61
N GLY A 90 -15.57 -7.75 5.69
CA GLY A 90 -16.75 -8.61 5.55
C GLY A 90 -16.37 -10.07 5.32
N PHE A 91 -15.37 -10.33 4.47
CA PHE A 91 -14.84 -11.69 4.28
C PHE A 91 -14.23 -12.26 5.56
N VAL A 92 -13.43 -11.49 6.30
CA VAL A 92 -12.81 -11.92 7.56
C VAL A 92 -13.88 -12.26 8.60
N VAL A 93 -14.90 -11.42 8.75
CA VAL A 93 -16.03 -11.63 9.66
C VAL A 93 -16.86 -12.84 9.24
N TYR A 94 -17.15 -13.01 7.95
CA TYR A 94 -17.86 -14.18 7.41
C TYR A 94 -17.12 -15.50 7.74
N ARG A 95 -15.79 -15.47 7.83
CA ARG A 95 -14.97 -16.62 8.25
C ARG A 95 -14.92 -16.80 9.77
N GLY A 96 -15.69 -16.04 10.55
CA GLY A 96 -15.72 -16.08 12.02
C GLY A 96 -14.50 -15.44 12.69
N ASN A 97 -13.81 -14.51 12.01
CA ASN A 97 -12.59 -13.88 12.51
C ASN A 97 -12.79 -12.39 12.78
N GLY A 98 -11.94 -11.83 13.63
CA GLY A 98 -11.88 -10.39 13.88
C GLY A 98 -10.62 -9.72 13.29
N LEU A 99 -10.53 -8.40 13.46
CA LEU A 99 -9.41 -7.57 12.95
C LEU A 99 -8.02 -8.03 13.41
N ARG A 100 -7.93 -8.74 14.53
CA ARG A 100 -6.67 -9.35 15.00
C ARG A 100 -6.08 -10.35 14.00
N GLN A 101 -6.90 -11.02 13.18
CA GLN A 101 -6.42 -11.94 12.14
C GLN A 101 -5.79 -11.19 10.95
N LEU A 102 -6.20 -9.94 10.69
CA LEU A 102 -5.53 -9.06 9.75
C LEU A 102 -4.24 -8.46 10.33
N GLY A 103 -3.99 -8.62 11.63
CA GLY A 103 -2.80 -8.08 12.29
C GLY A 103 -3.02 -6.73 12.99
N PHE A 104 -4.27 -6.27 13.16
CA PHE A 104 -4.56 -5.19 14.11
C PHE A 104 -4.39 -5.69 15.55
N ARG A 105 -3.13 -5.72 16.00
CA ARG A 105 -2.70 -6.26 17.29
C ARG A 105 -1.87 -5.24 18.04
N ALA A 106 -1.94 -5.29 19.37
CA ALA A 106 -1.03 -4.55 20.23
C ALA A 106 0.41 -5.01 19.99
N PHE A 107 1.36 -4.08 20.11
CA PHE A 107 2.78 -4.32 19.88
C PHE A 107 3.62 -3.67 20.96
N ARG A 108 4.88 -4.08 21.07
CA ARG A 108 5.84 -3.50 22.03
C ARG A 108 6.45 -2.24 21.42
N MET A 109 6.04 -1.07 21.90
CA MET A 109 6.42 0.23 21.34
C MET A 109 7.92 0.38 21.11
N LEU A 110 8.77 0.16 22.12
CA LEU A 110 10.23 0.31 21.99
C LEU A 110 10.83 -0.60 20.90
N ARG A 111 10.32 -1.83 20.76
CA ARG A 111 10.76 -2.73 19.70
C ARG A 111 10.28 -2.23 18.34
N ALA A 112 9.03 -1.79 18.24
CA ALA A 112 8.49 -1.25 17.00
C ALA A 112 9.25 0.01 16.56
N LEU A 113 9.62 0.92 17.48
CA LEU A 113 10.47 2.06 17.17
C LEU A 113 11.81 1.64 16.57
N GLY A 114 12.51 0.67 17.19
CA GLY A 114 13.76 0.15 16.64
C GLY A 114 13.59 -0.50 15.26
N VAL A 115 12.50 -1.25 15.04
CA VAL A 115 12.17 -1.84 13.74
C VAL A 115 11.87 -0.75 12.69
N MET A 116 11.11 0.29 13.06
CA MET A 116 10.77 1.40 12.16
C MET A 116 12.01 2.21 11.78
N VAL A 117 12.89 2.53 12.73
CA VAL A 117 14.17 3.20 12.44
C VAL A 117 15.04 2.34 11.53
N GLY A 118 15.17 1.04 11.82
CA GLY A 118 15.90 0.11 10.95
C GLY A 118 15.29 0.00 9.56
N ALA A 119 13.96 0.01 9.44
CA ALA A 119 13.25 0.01 8.18
C ALA A 119 13.51 1.28 7.37
N ILE A 120 13.50 2.46 8.00
CA ILE A 120 13.81 3.74 7.35
C ILE A 120 15.24 3.75 6.83
N LEU A 121 16.22 3.43 7.69
CA LEU A 121 17.64 3.42 7.30
C LEU A 121 17.92 2.39 6.20
N GLY A 122 17.34 1.19 6.34
CA GLY A 122 17.43 0.14 5.34
C GLY A 122 16.80 0.55 4.02
N PHE A 123 15.62 1.17 4.05
CA PHE A 123 14.95 1.70 2.86
C PHE A 123 15.79 2.75 2.15
N MET A 124 16.37 3.71 2.88
CA MET A 124 17.25 4.73 2.29
C MET A 124 18.46 4.10 1.61
N ALA A 125 19.17 3.21 2.30
CA ALA A 125 20.35 2.54 1.74
C ALA A 125 20.01 1.66 0.53
N ALA A 126 18.96 0.84 0.64
CA ALA A 126 18.53 -0.05 -0.44
C ALA A 126 18.01 0.72 -1.66
N THR A 127 17.39 1.89 -1.46
CA THR A 127 16.94 2.74 -2.56
C THR A 127 18.10 3.31 -3.35
N VAL A 128 19.16 3.78 -2.68
CA VAL A 128 20.37 4.27 -3.37
C VAL A 128 20.97 3.15 -4.24
N VAL A 129 21.09 1.94 -3.70
CA VAL A 129 21.60 0.79 -4.46
C VAL A 129 20.67 0.45 -5.62
N ALA A 130 19.35 0.38 -5.38
CA ALA A 130 18.38 0.01 -6.41
C ALA A 130 18.33 1.01 -7.57
N ILE A 131 18.37 2.31 -7.28
CA ILE A 131 18.41 3.36 -8.31
C ILE A 131 19.75 3.34 -9.07
N THR A 132 20.87 3.15 -8.38
CA THR A 132 22.19 3.03 -9.05
C THR A 132 22.21 1.84 -10.00
N LEU A 133 21.67 0.69 -9.56
CA LEU A 133 21.54 -0.50 -10.41
C LEU A 133 20.59 -0.26 -11.58
N LEU A 134 19.48 0.43 -11.36
CA LEU A 134 18.53 0.78 -12.42
C LEU A 134 19.19 1.67 -13.48
N GLN A 135 19.93 2.70 -13.08
CA GLN A 135 20.68 3.57 -13.99
C GLN A 135 21.72 2.79 -14.81
N TYR A 136 22.41 1.84 -14.18
CA TYR A 136 23.42 1.02 -14.85
C TYR A 136 22.81 0.00 -15.83
N LEU A 137 21.75 -0.69 -15.41
CA LEU A 137 21.11 -1.77 -16.19
C LEU A 137 20.16 -1.24 -17.27
N ALA A 138 19.58 -0.06 -17.05
CA ALA A 138 18.61 0.57 -17.94
C ALA A 138 18.87 2.09 -18.03
N PRO A 139 19.97 2.53 -18.66
CA PRO A 139 20.37 3.94 -18.71
C PRO A 139 19.39 4.86 -19.43
N GLY A 140 18.45 4.30 -20.20
CA GLY A 140 17.36 5.06 -20.84
C GLY A 140 16.17 5.35 -19.93
N VAL A 141 16.14 4.82 -18.70
CA VAL A 141 15.07 5.11 -17.73
C VAL A 141 15.37 6.41 -17.01
N ASP A 142 14.44 7.36 -17.05
CA ASP A 142 14.53 8.56 -16.22
C ASP A 142 14.33 8.20 -14.74
N THR A 143 15.43 8.17 -14.00
CA THR A 143 15.41 7.88 -12.56
C THR A 143 14.96 9.05 -11.70
N ASN A 144 14.82 10.24 -12.28
CA ASN A 144 14.25 11.40 -11.58
C ASN A 144 12.72 11.46 -11.74
N ALA A 145 12.15 10.64 -12.61
CA ALA A 145 10.71 10.57 -12.82
C ALA A 145 10.00 10.12 -11.54
N GLN A 146 9.20 11.02 -10.97
CA GLN A 146 8.38 10.76 -9.79
C GLN A 146 6.97 10.37 -10.19
N GLN A 147 6.33 9.52 -9.38
CA GLN A 147 4.90 9.26 -9.49
C GLN A 147 4.12 10.56 -9.29
N SER A 148 2.99 10.69 -9.99
CA SER A 148 2.07 11.80 -9.72
C SER A 148 1.51 11.66 -8.31
N ILE A 149 1.52 12.77 -7.57
CA ILE A 149 0.86 12.83 -6.27
C ILE A 149 -0.60 13.23 -6.54
N PRO A 150 -1.61 12.43 -6.14
CA PRO A 150 -2.99 12.88 -6.22
C PRO A 150 -3.18 14.15 -5.39
N PHE A 151 -4.16 14.99 -5.73
CA PHE A 151 -4.45 16.24 -4.99
C PHE A 151 -3.38 17.34 -5.11
N LEU A 152 -2.53 17.33 -6.15
CA LEU A 152 -1.54 18.39 -6.40
C LEU A 152 -2.12 19.80 -6.50
N GLN A 153 -3.41 19.93 -6.87
CA GLN A 153 -4.12 21.20 -6.99
C GLN A 153 -4.90 21.57 -5.72
N ALA A 154 -4.74 20.83 -4.62
CA ALA A 154 -5.43 21.13 -3.38
C ALA A 154 -4.94 22.44 -2.79
N HIS A 155 -5.84 23.41 -2.72
CA HIS A 155 -5.53 24.75 -2.22
C HIS A 155 -6.57 25.21 -1.20
N GLY A 156 -6.09 25.63 -0.03
CA GLY A 156 -6.94 26.13 1.04
C GLY A 156 -7.35 25.05 2.04
N SER A 157 -7.83 25.50 3.20
CA SER A 157 -7.88 24.70 4.42
C SER A 157 -8.74 23.43 4.32
N LEU A 158 -9.87 23.45 3.59
CA LEU A 158 -10.71 22.25 3.45
C LEU A 158 -10.09 21.23 2.50
N GLU A 159 -9.60 21.68 1.34
CA GLU A 159 -9.03 20.80 0.31
C GLU A 159 -7.76 20.11 0.80
N GLU A 160 -6.90 20.84 1.52
CA GLU A 160 -5.70 20.30 2.17
C GLU A 160 -6.06 19.24 3.22
N VAL A 161 -7.12 19.45 4.01
CA VAL A 161 -7.59 18.45 4.99
C VAL A 161 -8.10 17.20 4.29
N LEU A 162 -8.85 17.34 3.20
CA LEU A 162 -9.32 16.19 2.40
C LEU A 162 -8.13 15.42 1.81
N ALA A 163 -7.18 16.12 1.19
CA ALA A 163 -5.96 15.52 0.64
C ALA A 163 -5.14 14.80 1.72
N PHE A 164 -4.97 15.40 2.90
CA PHE A 164 -4.31 14.79 4.05
C PHE A 164 -5.00 13.49 4.47
N LEU A 165 -6.32 13.53 4.67
CA LEU A 165 -7.09 12.34 5.09
C LEU A 165 -6.98 11.22 4.06
N ALA A 166 -7.09 11.52 2.77
CA ALA A 166 -6.96 10.52 1.72
C ALA A 166 -5.55 9.92 1.65
N LEU A 167 -4.51 10.75 1.53
CA LEU A 167 -3.14 10.31 1.28
C LEU A 167 -2.44 9.77 2.53
N VAL A 168 -2.61 10.42 3.67
CA VAL A 168 -1.82 10.12 4.89
C VAL A 168 -2.52 9.11 5.79
N VAL A 169 -3.86 9.01 5.72
CA VAL A 169 -4.63 8.14 6.62
C VAL A 169 -5.28 6.99 5.87
N VAL A 170 -6.16 7.28 4.91
CA VAL A 170 -7.01 6.26 4.26
C VAL A 170 -6.18 5.32 3.38
N ALA A 171 -5.30 5.85 2.53
CA ALA A 171 -4.48 5.02 1.64
C ALA A 171 -3.57 4.04 2.43
N PRO A 172 -2.75 4.48 3.41
CA PRO A 172 -1.97 3.55 4.22
C PRO A 172 -2.81 2.50 4.94
N LEU A 173 -3.95 2.88 5.53
CA LEU A 173 -4.83 1.92 6.20
C LEU A 173 -5.35 0.85 5.24
N ALA A 174 -5.82 1.27 4.06
CA ALA A 174 -6.37 0.39 3.06
C ALA A 174 -5.31 -0.55 2.48
N GLU A 175 -4.21 0.01 2.01
CA GLU A 175 -3.16 -0.73 1.33
C GLU A 175 -2.43 -1.68 2.29
N GLU A 176 -2.07 -1.26 3.50
CA GLU A 176 -1.44 -2.16 4.46
C GLU A 176 -2.37 -3.30 4.89
N THR A 177 -3.66 -3.04 5.05
CA THR A 177 -4.63 -4.08 5.39
C THR A 177 -4.74 -5.13 4.28
N VAL A 178 -4.81 -4.69 3.02
CA VAL A 178 -4.93 -5.58 1.85
C VAL A 178 -3.63 -6.36 1.62
N PHE A 179 -2.49 -5.68 1.54
CA PHE A 179 -1.24 -6.32 1.15
C PHE A 179 -0.57 -7.08 2.30
N ARG A 180 -0.51 -6.50 3.51
CA ARG A 180 0.23 -7.10 4.63
C ARG A 180 -0.70 -7.89 5.52
N GLY A 181 -1.88 -7.35 5.81
CA GLY A 181 -2.82 -8.01 6.71
C GLY A 181 -3.55 -9.20 6.11
N PHE A 182 -3.82 -9.14 4.80
CA PHE A 182 -4.63 -10.14 4.12
C PHE A 182 -3.83 -11.00 3.12
N LEU A 183 -3.16 -10.37 2.14
CA LEU A 183 -2.46 -11.07 1.07
C LEU A 183 -1.22 -11.81 1.57
N LEU A 184 -0.32 -11.13 2.30
CA LEU A 184 0.95 -11.71 2.79
C LEU A 184 0.79 -13.03 3.56
N PRO A 185 -0.05 -13.13 4.61
CA PRO A 185 -0.20 -14.40 5.33
C PRO A 185 -0.85 -15.49 4.49
N GLY A 186 -1.77 -15.13 3.58
CA GLY A 186 -2.44 -16.07 2.68
C GLY A 186 -1.52 -16.62 1.59
N LEU A 187 -0.79 -15.74 0.89
CA LEU A 187 0.22 -16.11 -0.11
C LEU A 187 1.40 -16.85 0.53
N GLY A 188 1.76 -16.48 1.77
CA GLY A 188 2.79 -17.14 2.56
C GLY A 188 2.50 -18.62 2.79
N LYS A 189 1.24 -19.06 2.83
CA LYS A 189 0.89 -20.49 2.92
C LYS A 189 1.23 -21.29 1.66
N LEU A 190 1.26 -20.64 0.50
CA LEU A 190 1.58 -21.26 -0.78
C LEU A 190 3.09 -21.29 -1.02
N THR A 191 3.74 -20.15 -0.78
CA THR A 191 5.12 -19.91 -1.25
C THR A 191 6.16 -19.89 -0.12
N GLY A 192 5.72 -19.90 1.14
CA GLY A 192 6.54 -19.53 2.29
C GLY A 192 6.59 -18.01 2.49
N MET A 193 6.95 -17.56 3.69
CA MET A 193 6.91 -16.12 4.02
C MET A 193 7.89 -15.29 3.18
N TRP A 194 9.14 -15.73 3.02
CA TRP A 194 10.15 -14.93 2.32
C TRP A 194 9.86 -14.75 0.82
N PRO A 195 9.47 -15.78 0.05
CA PRO A 195 9.03 -15.57 -1.33
C PRO A 195 7.78 -14.70 -1.42
N ALA A 196 6.82 -14.86 -0.50
CA ALA A 196 5.63 -14.01 -0.45
C ALA A 196 5.97 -12.52 -0.25
N VAL A 197 6.96 -12.21 0.61
CA VAL A 197 7.47 -10.84 0.79
C VAL A 197 7.99 -10.26 -0.53
N VAL A 198 8.82 -11.01 -1.25
CA VAL A 198 9.39 -10.56 -2.53
C VAL A 198 8.28 -10.33 -3.57
N LEU A 199 7.36 -11.28 -3.71
CA LEU A 199 6.26 -11.19 -4.66
C LEU A 199 5.33 -10.01 -4.37
N ILE A 200 5.02 -9.77 -3.09
CA ILE A 200 4.20 -8.61 -2.68
C ILE A 200 4.95 -7.30 -2.88
N SER A 201 6.26 -7.28 -2.64
CA SER A 201 7.09 -6.10 -2.86
C SER A 201 7.10 -5.70 -4.34
N ILE A 202 7.31 -6.68 -5.23
CA ILE A 202 7.26 -6.48 -6.68
C ILE A 202 5.86 -6.03 -7.11
N GLY A 203 4.82 -6.77 -6.72
CA GLY A 203 3.44 -6.47 -7.10
C GLY A 203 2.99 -5.08 -6.64
N PHE A 204 3.34 -4.69 -5.41
CA PHE A 204 3.05 -3.35 -4.89
C PHE A 204 3.79 -2.26 -5.67
N GLY A 205 5.08 -2.48 -5.97
CA GLY A 205 5.85 -1.55 -6.80
C GLY A 205 5.26 -1.35 -8.20
N LEU A 206 4.84 -2.43 -8.86
CA LEU A 206 4.27 -2.37 -10.22
C LEU A 206 2.98 -1.53 -10.33
N LEU A 207 2.27 -1.29 -9.22
CA LEU A 207 1.10 -0.42 -9.18
C LEU A 207 1.44 1.08 -9.14
N HIS A 208 2.73 1.45 -9.07
CA HIS A 208 3.18 2.82 -8.87
C HIS A 208 4.11 3.32 -10.00
N PRO A 209 3.60 3.50 -11.23
CA PRO A 209 4.38 4.10 -12.32
C PRO A 209 4.82 5.52 -11.99
N PRO A 210 5.92 6.03 -12.59
CA PRO A 210 6.76 5.41 -13.63
C PRO A 210 7.79 4.38 -13.06
N ILE A 211 8.59 3.74 -13.94
CA ILE A 211 9.52 2.64 -13.59
C ILE A 211 10.41 2.95 -12.38
N ALA A 212 10.98 4.16 -12.30
CA ALA A 212 11.80 4.57 -11.16
C ALA A 212 11.01 4.49 -9.85
N SER A 213 9.77 4.99 -9.83
CA SER A 213 8.87 4.90 -8.69
C SER A 213 8.47 3.46 -8.38
N MET A 214 8.26 2.61 -9.39
CA MET A 214 7.97 1.19 -9.17
C MET A 214 9.08 0.49 -8.39
N VAL A 215 10.34 0.79 -8.71
CA VAL A 215 11.50 0.25 -8.00
C VAL A 215 11.57 0.79 -6.57
N VAL A 216 11.48 2.10 -6.38
CA VAL A 216 11.56 2.73 -5.04
C VAL A 216 10.41 2.24 -4.14
N ILE A 217 9.19 2.21 -4.65
CA ILE A 217 8.01 1.78 -3.90
C ILE A 217 8.02 0.26 -3.66
N GLY A 218 8.57 -0.53 -4.57
CA GLY A 218 8.82 -1.95 -4.33
C GLY A 218 9.82 -2.18 -3.20
N VAL A 219 10.92 -1.44 -3.17
CA VAL A 219 11.88 -1.48 -2.05
C VAL A 219 11.24 -1.01 -0.75
N PHE A 220 10.41 0.04 -0.79
CA PHE A 220 9.65 0.47 0.39
C PHE A 220 8.73 -0.63 0.92
N SER A 221 8.00 -1.29 0.01
CA SER A 221 7.10 -2.40 0.33
C SER A 221 7.80 -3.56 1.02
N LEU A 222 9.04 -3.88 0.61
CA LEU A 222 9.89 -4.87 1.27
C LEU A 222 10.05 -4.53 2.75
N PHE A 223 10.43 -3.29 3.08
CA PHE A 223 10.63 -2.88 4.47
C PHE A 223 9.33 -2.82 5.28
N LEU A 224 8.19 -2.50 4.65
CA LEU A 224 6.88 -2.60 5.30
C LEU A 224 6.51 -4.06 5.63
N CYS A 225 6.76 -5.00 4.71
CA CYS A 225 6.58 -6.42 4.96
C CYS A 225 7.49 -6.92 6.10
N LEU A 226 8.76 -6.50 6.11
CA LEU A 226 9.69 -6.83 7.19
C LEU A 226 9.25 -6.24 8.52
N ALA A 227 8.78 -4.98 8.54
CA ALA A 227 8.26 -4.35 9.75
C ALA A 227 7.03 -5.09 10.29
N TYR A 228 6.11 -5.50 9.41
CA TYR A 228 4.96 -6.32 9.79
C TYR A 228 5.39 -7.66 10.38
N MET A 229 6.29 -8.37 9.69
CA MET A 229 6.84 -9.65 10.15
C MET A 229 7.54 -9.51 11.50
N GLU A 230 8.30 -8.43 11.69
CA GLU A 230 9.06 -8.16 12.90
C GLU A 230 8.26 -7.58 14.05
N THR A 231 7.00 -7.21 13.85
CA THR A 231 6.14 -6.66 14.90
C THR A 231 4.91 -7.51 15.15
N ASP A 232 4.51 -8.37 14.21
CA ASP A 232 3.22 -9.11 14.21
C ASP A 232 2.04 -8.13 14.41
N SER A 233 2.15 -6.94 13.83
CA SER A 233 1.19 -5.85 13.95
C SER A 233 1.19 -4.99 12.69
N LEU A 234 0.00 -4.57 12.24
CA LEU A 234 -0.15 -3.66 11.12
C LEU A 234 0.19 -2.20 11.47
N TRP A 235 0.19 -1.83 12.75
CA TRP A 235 0.40 -0.42 13.11
C TRP A 235 1.78 0.11 12.68
N PRO A 236 2.91 -0.60 12.89
CA PRO A 236 4.21 -0.11 12.44
C PRO A 236 4.33 0.12 10.92
N PRO A 237 3.93 -0.81 10.02
CA PRO A 237 3.93 -0.51 8.59
C PRO A 237 2.93 0.58 8.21
N ILE A 238 1.73 0.65 8.82
CA ILE A 238 0.78 1.76 8.58
C ILE A 238 1.43 3.10 8.94
N THR A 239 2.11 3.19 10.08
CA THR A 239 2.78 4.42 10.52
C THR A 239 3.93 4.80 9.60
N LEU A 240 4.76 3.84 9.15
CA LEU A 240 5.83 4.11 8.20
C LEU A 240 5.30 4.61 6.86
N HIS A 241 4.24 3.98 6.36
CA HIS A 241 3.59 4.37 5.10
C HIS A 241 2.93 5.74 5.23
N ALA A 242 2.17 5.98 6.31
CA ALA A 242 1.61 7.30 6.61
C ALA A 242 2.68 8.38 6.72
N ALA A 243 3.83 8.10 7.36
CA ALA A 243 4.93 9.05 7.46
C ALA A 243 5.54 9.37 6.07
N LYS A 244 5.73 8.37 5.21
CA LYS A 244 6.19 8.56 3.83
C LYS A 244 5.20 9.40 3.03
N ASN A 245 3.89 9.15 3.19
CA ASN A 245 2.85 9.93 2.50
C ASN A 245 2.68 11.33 3.09
N LEU A 246 2.93 11.51 4.38
CA LEU A 246 2.96 12.83 5.02
C LEU A 246 4.06 13.70 4.43
N ILE A 247 5.26 13.15 4.21
CA ILE A 247 6.35 13.89 3.55
C ILE A 247 5.94 14.33 2.14
N ALA A 248 5.26 13.45 1.38
CA ALA A 248 4.74 13.80 0.06
C ALA A 248 3.64 14.86 0.14
N PHE A 249 2.72 14.76 1.10
CA PHE A 249 1.66 15.74 1.34
C PHE A 249 2.23 17.12 1.71
N LEU A 250 3.27 17.17 2.55
CA LEU A 250 3.94 18.42 2.93
C LEU A 250 4.65 19.11 1.75
N ALA A 251 4.85 18.42 0.62
CA ALA A 251 5.34 19.03 -0.61
C ALA A 251 4.22 19.65 -1.47
N LEU A 252 2.95 19.42 -1.11
CA LEU A 252 1.77 19.99 -1.79
C LEU A 252 1.36 21.35 -1.22
N VAL A 253 1.68 21.60 0.06
CA VAL A 253 1.31 22.79 0.84
C VAL A 253 2.49 23.71 1.07
#